data_AF-A0A5E7MNW5-F1
#
_entry.id   AF-A0A5E7MNW5-F1
#
_cell.length_a   1.000
_cell.length_b   1.000
_cell.length_c   1.000
_cell.angle_alpha   90.00
_cell.angle_beta   90.00
_cell.angle_gamma   90.00
#
_symmetry.space_group_name_H-M   'P 1'
#
loop_
_entity.id
_entity.type
_entity.pdbx_description
1 polymer ?
#
loop_
_entity_poly.entity_id
_entity_poly.type
_entity_poly.pdbx_seq_one_letter_code
_entity_poly.pdbx_strand_id
1 'polypeptide(L)'
;MKEEWVIGLMLSLVGGGIVCWIFLKALRWWLGDSPKPRLSEGSKGVPPWITGVIERLFFTILIGLEVSAGPTAMIGWLGLKLATNWNHPDWKGKPNARTHALSALLGGLISMLFAMLGGLICAGTLEI
;
A
#
# COMPACT_ATOMS: atom_id res chain seq x y z
N MET A 1 -20.94 -9.22 -14.40
CA MET A 1 -20.85 -8.75 -12.99
C MET A 1 -20.08 -9.67 -12.04
N LYS A 2 -20.26 -11.00 -12.02
CA LYS A 2 -19.56 -11.83 -11.02
C LYS A 2 -18.09 -12.10 -11.37
N GLU A 3 -17.77 -12.20 -12.65
CA GLU A 3 -16.43 -12.56 -13.14
C GLU A 3 -15.46 -11.39 -13.02
N GLU A 4 -15.92 -10.19 -13.36
CA GLU A 4 -15.19 -8.93 -13.26
C GLU A 4 -14.76 -8.65 -11.81
N TRP A 5 -15.65 -8.94 -10.84
CA TRP A 5 -15.30 -8.82 -9.43
C TRP A 5 -14.20 -9.80 -9.00
N VAL A 6 -14.28 -11.06 -9.44
CA VAL A 6 -13.24 -12.05 -9.14
C VAL A 6 -11.92 -11.63 -9.77
N ILE A 7 -11.93 -11.21 -11.03
CA ILE A 7 -10.72 -10.78 -11.76
C ILE A 7 -10.12 -9.52 -11.12
N GLY A 8 -10.94 -8.51 -10.83
CA GLY A 8 -10.51 -7.26 -10.20
C GLY A 8 -9.92 -7.47 -8.81
N LEU A 9 -10.55 -8.31 -7.99
CA LEU A 9 -10.02 -8.69 -6.68
C LEU A 9 -8.72 -9.50 -6.79
N MET A 10 -8.62 -10.44 -7.73
CA MET A 10 -7.40 -11.21 -7.95
C MET A 10 -6.24 -10.32 -8.42
N LEU A 11 -6.49 -9.42 -9.38
CA LEU A 11 -5.49 -8.47 -9.86
C LEU A 11 -5.01 -7.56 -8.71
N SER A 12 -5.93 -7.02 -7.93
CA SER A 12 -5.61 -6.13 -6.81
C SER A 12 -4.84 -6.86 -5.69
N LEU A 13 -5.41 -7.96 -5.17
CA LEU A 13 -4.89 -8.61 -3.97
C LEU A 13 -3.63 -9.42 -4.25
N VAL A 14 -3.65 -10.25 -5.30
CA VAL A 14 -2.54 -11.14 -5.65
C VAL A 14 -1.53 -10.41 -6.52
N GLY A 15 -1.98 -9.86 -7.66
CA GLY A 15 -1.11 -9.13 -8.59
C GLY A 15 -0.43 -7.93 -7.92
N GLY A 16 -1.23 -7.05 -7.31
CA GLY A 16 -0.73 -5.90 -6.57
C GLY A 16 0.14 -6.28 -5.37
N GLY A 17 -0.15 -7.40 -4.69
CA GLY A 17 0.68 -7.94 -3.62
C GLY A 17 2.07 -8.34 -4.10
N ILE A 18 2.15 -9.11 -5.19
CA ILE A 18 3.41 -9.56 -5.80
C ILE A 18 4.22 -8.36 -6.31
N VAL A 19 3.59 -7.46 -7.07
CA VAL A 19 4.27 -6.30 -7.65
C VAL A 19 4.79 -5.36 -6.58
N CYS A 20 3.99 -5.06 -5.55
CA CYS A 20 4.42 -4.23 -4.43
C CYS A 20 5.60 -4.85 -3.66
N TRP A 21 5.59 -6.17 -3.48
CA TRP A 21 6.70 -6.89 -2.85
C TRP A 21 7.99 -6.80 -3.68
N ILE A 22 7.92 -7.08 -4.98
CA ILE A 22 9.07 -6.98 -5.89
C ILE A 22 9.60 -5.53 -5.92
N PHE A 23 8.70 -4.56 -6.08
CA PHE A 23 9.04 -3.14 -6.14
C PHE A 23 9.77 -2.68 -4.87
N LEU A 24 9.24 -3.00 -3.69
CA LEU A 24 9.88 -2.62 -2.42
C LEU A 24 11.24 -3.29 -2.23
N LYS A 25 11.38 -4.54 -2.67
CA LYS A 25 12.65 -5.27 -2.61
C LYS A 25 13.70 -4.62 -3.52
N ALA A 26 13.34 -4.34 -4.78
CA ALA A 26 14.22 -3.70 -5.75
C ALA A 26 14.61 -2.28 -5.32
N LEU A 27 13.63 -1.49 -4.86
CA LEU A 27 13.86 -0.12 -4.41
C LEU A 27 14.82 -0.07 -3.21
N ARG A 28 14.63 -0.94 -2.23
CA ARG A 28 15.50 -0.97 -1.03
C ARG A 28 16.89 -1.49 -1.33
N TRP A 29 17.00 -2.47 -2.22
CA TRP A 29 18.29 -2.92 -2.72
C TRP A 29 19.05 -1.78 -3.42
N TRP A 30 18.36 -1.00 -4.27
CA TRP A 30 18.95 0.15 -4.96
C TRP A 30 19.35 1.30 -4.03
N LEU A 31 18.58 1.56 -2.96
CA LEU A 31 18.90 2.57 -1.95
C LEU A 31 20.04 2.15 -0.99
N GLY A 32 20.60 0.96 -1.19
CA GLY A 32 21.55 0.33 -0.27
C GLY A 32 20.81 -0.35 0.88
N ASP A 33 21.19 -1.60 1.18
CA ASP A 33 20.65 -2.41 2.28
C ASP A 33 21.05 -1.82 3.65
N SER A 34 20.50 -0.65 3.97
CA SER A 34 20.50 -0.15 5.33
C SER A 34 19.61 -1.06 6.18
N PRO A 35 20.08 -1.52 7.34
CA PRO A 35 19.28 -2.39 8.20
C PRO A 35 17.97 -1.71 8.55
N LYS A 36 16.86 -2.41 8.34
CA LYS A 36 15.52 -1.90 8.63
C LYS A 36 15.48 -1.40 10.08
N PRO A 37 15.05 -0.14 10.32
CA PRO A 37 14.94 0.41 11.66
C PRO A 37 14.04 -0.50 12.49
N ARG A 38 14.55 -0.96 13.64
CA ARG A 38 13.77 -1.74 14.61
C ARG A 38 12.97 -0.80 15.50
N LEU A 39 11.76 -1.23 15.85
CA LEU A 39 10.96 -0.56 16.89
C LEU A 39 11.63 -0.78 18.26
N SER A 40 11.28 0.06 19.24
CA SER A 40 11.75 -0.09 20.63
C SER A 40 11.28 -1.42 21.24
N GLU A 41 12.04 -1.95 22.21
CA GLU A 41 11.65 -3.16 22.93
C GLU A 41 10.27 -2.94 23.60
N GLY A 42 9.34 -3.85 23.33
CA GLY A 42 7.94 -3.76 23.79
C GLY A 42 6.95 -3.19 22.76
N SER A 43 7.42 -2.59 21.66
CA SER A 43 6.55 -2.08 20.59
C SER A 43 6.08 -3.22 19.67
N LYS A 44 4.76 -3.41 19.58
CA LYS A 44 4.14 -4.40 18.67
C LYS A 44 3.69 -3.69 17.39
N GLY A 45 4.44 -3.88 16.31
CA GLY A 45 4.05 -3.41 14.98
C GLY A 45 3.14 -4.42 14.26
N VAL A 46 2.16 -3.93 13.50
CA VAL A 46 1.39 -4.78 12.57
C VAL A 46 2.26 -5.11 11.35
N PRO A 47 2.34 -6.39 10.92
CA PRO A 47 3.07 -6.76 9.72
C PRO A 47 2.61 -5.97 8.48
N PRO A 48 3.53 -5.36 7.70
CA PRO A 48 3.16 -4.51 6.56
C PRO A 48 2.35 -5.21 5.45
N TRP A 49 2.49 -6.53 5.33
CA TRP A 49 1.74 -7.29 4.34
C TRP A 49 0.26 -7.42 4.70
N ILE A 50 -0.08 -7.46 6.00
CA ILE A 50 -1.47 -7.51 6.49
C ILE A 50 -2.16 -6.18 6.18
N THR A 51 -1.54 -5.06 6.57
CA THR A 51 -2.10 -3.73 6.30
C THR A 51 -2.26 -3.50 4.80
N GLY A 52 -1.26 -3.89 3.99
CA GLY A 52 -1.34 -3.81 2.54
C GLY A 52 -2.50 -4.61 1.93
N VAL A 53 -2.79 -5.82 2.42
CA VAL A 53 -3.92 -6.64 1.94
C VAL A 53 -5.26 -6.00 2.32
N ILE A 54 -5.42 -5.58 3.58
CA ILE A 54 -6.65 -4.95 4.08
C ILE A 54 -6.97 -3.67 3.29
N GLU A 55 -5.95 -2.84 3.06
CA GLU A 55 -6.11 -1.59 2.32
C GLU A 55 -6.49 -1.83 0.86
N ARG A 56 -5.80 -2.77 0.19
CA ARG A 56 -6.16 -3.11 -1.19
C ARG A 56 -7.59 -3.62 -1.27
N LEU A 57 -7.99 -4.52 -0.38
CA LEU A 57 -9.37 -5.01 -0.33
C LEU A 57 -10.37 -3.86 -0.15
N PHE A 58 -10.16 -3.02 0.87
CA PHE A 58 -11.03 -1.90 1.20
C PHE A 58 -11.18 -0.92 0.03
N PHE A 59 -10.07 -0.45 -0.55
CA PHE A 59 -10.12 0.52 -1.64
C PHE A 59 -10.58 -0.09 -2.97
N THR A 60 -10.29 -1.37 -3.23
CA THR A 60 -10.85 -2.06 -4.40
C THR A 60 -12.36 -2.10 -4.34
N ILE A 61 -12.93 -2.40 -3.17
CA ILE A 61 -14.39 -2.39 -2.97
C ILE A 61 -14.95 -0.97 -3.13
N LEU A 62 -14.33 0.05 -2.53
CA LEU A 62 -14.82 1.43 -2.65
C LEU A 62 -14.86 1.91 -4.11
N ILE A 63 -13.80 1.62 -4.88
CA ILE A 63 -13.75 2.00 -6.30
C ILE A 63 -14.70 1.15 -7.13
N GLY A 64 -14.80 -0.15 -6.86
CA GLY A 64 -15.72 -1.06 -7.56
C GLY A 64 -17.21 -0.78 -7.31
N LEU A 65 -17.53 -0.14 -6.18
CA LEU A 65 -18.87 0.37 -5.87
C LEU A 65 -19.07 1.83 -6.32
N GLU A 66 -18.12 2.38 -7.08
CA GLU A 66 -18.17 3.74 -7.63
C GLU A 66 -18.40 4.84 -6.56
N VAL A 67 -17.86 4.64 -5.36
CA VAL A 67 -17.92 5.66 -4.31
C VAL A 67 -17.08 6.85 -4.76
N SER A 68 -17.75 7.98 -5.04
CA SER A 68 -17.15 9.17 -5.65
C SER A 68 -15.92 9.71 -4.90
N ALA A 69 -15.88 9.55 -3.58
CA ALA A 69 -14.76 9.98 -2.73
C ALA A 69 -13.60 8.97 -2.65
N GLY A 70 -13.69 7.82 -3.31
CA GLY A 70 -12.71 6.72 -3.23
C GLY A 70 -11.27 7.14 -3.53
N PRO A 71 -10.97 7.73 -4.70
CA PRO A 71 -9.62 8.18 -5.03
C PRO A 71 -9.09 9.23 -4.06
N THR A 72 -9.93 10.19 -3.64
CA THR A 72 -9.57 11.21 -2.65
C THR A 72 -9.20 10.57 -1.31
N ALA A 73 -9.97 9.56 -0.87
CA ALA A 73 -9.69 8.81 0.36
C ALA A 73 -8.37 8.03 0.27
N MET A 74 -8.00 7.49 -0.91
CA MET A 74 -6.71 6.80 -1.12
C MET A 74 -5.54 7.76 -0.91
N ILE A 75 -5.60 8.96 -1.49
CA ILE A 75 -4.56 9.99 -1.30
C ILE A 75 -4.52 10.46 0.16
N GLY A 76 -5.69 10.70 0.77
CA GLY A 76 -5.79 11.05 2.18
C GLY A 76 -5.17 9.97 3.09
N TRP A 77 -5.42 8.70 2.81
CA TRP A 77 -4.85 7.58 3.55
C TRP A 77 -3.33 7.47 3.39
N LEU A 78 -2.79 7.69 2.17
CA LEU A 78 -1.35 7.76 1.95
C LEU A 78 -0.71 8.93 2.71
N GLY A 79 -1.36 10.10 2.73
CA GLY A 79 -0.93 11.25 3.51
C GLY A 79 -0.91 10.97 5.01
N LEU A 80 -1.98 10.37 5.55
CA LEU A 80 -2.07 9.97 6.94
C LEU A 80 -0.98 8.94 7.31
N LYS A 81 -0.75 7.96 6.44
CA LYS A 81 0.34 6.99 6.59
C LYS A 81 1.70 7.67 6.62
N LEU A 82 1.96 8.58 5.69
CA LEU A 82 3.22 9.33 5.69
C LEU A 82 3.37 10.10 7.00
N ALA A 83 2.36 10.86 7.41
CA ALA A 83 2.41 11.69 8.61
C ALA A 83 2.64 10.87 9.88
N THR A 84 1.91 9.76 10.06
CA THR A 84 2.02 8.90 11.24
C THR A 84 3.35 8.16 11.27
N ASN A 85 3.79 7.65 10.13
CA ASN A 85 5.07 6.96 9.99
C ASN A 85 6.20 7.97 10.24
N TRP A 86 6.28 9.07 9.49
CA TRP A 86 7.32 10.12 9.60
C TRP A 86 7.54 10.67 11.00
N ASN A 87 6.46 10.81 11.79
CA ASN A 87 6.50 11.33 13.15
C ASN A 87 6.60 10.26 14.23
N HIS A 88 6.85 8.99 13.87
CA HIS A 88 6.89 7.90 14.83
C HIS A 88 7.99 8.13 15.89
N PRO A 89 7.68 8.03 17.20
CA PRO A 89 8.63 8.34 18.29
C PRO A 89 9.95 7.56 18.20
N ASP A 90 9.88 6.26 17.86
CA ASP A 90 11.04 5.38 17.74
C ASP A 90 12.05 5.77 16.65
N TRP A 91 11.73 6.76 15.82
CA TRP A 91 12.58 7.16 14.69
C TRP A 91 13.47 8.36 15.02
N LYS A 92 13.26 8.99 16.18
CA LYS A 92 14.16 10.02 16.68
C LYS A 92 15.57 9.43 16.83
N GLY A 93 16.57 10.09 16.22
CA GLY A 93 17.96 9.62 16.22
C GLY A 93 18.29 8.50 15.24
N LYS A 94 17.36 8.06 14.38
CA LYS A 94 17.60 7.03 13.34
C LYS A 94 17.60 7.65 11.95
N PRO A 95 18.76 8.04 11.38
CA PRO A 95 18.82 8.77 10.10
C PRO A 95 18.17 8.02 8.94
N ASN A 96 18.29 6.69 8.93
CA ASN A 96 17.75 5.84 7.85
C ASN A 96 16.22 5.63 7.95
N ALA A 97 15.59 5.98 9.07
CA ALA A 97 14.15 5.74 9.26
C ALA A 97 13.29 6.51 8.25
N ARG A 98 13.70 7.73 7.89
CA ARG A 98 12.99 8.56 6.90
C ARG A 98 13.04 7.99 5.50
N THR A 99 14.20 7.45 5.08
CA THR A 99 14.34 6.75 3.80
C THR A 99 13.44 5.52 3.75
N HIS A 100 13.39 4.74 4.83
CA HIS A 100 12.46 3.61 4.91
C HIS A 100 11.00 4.04 4.90
N ALA A 101 10.65 5.14 5.55
CA ALA A 101 9.31 5.72 5.54
C ALA A 101 8.86 6.10 4.12
N LEU A 102 9.73 6.79 3.40
CA LEU A 102 9.47 7.19 2.01
C LEU A 102 9.36 5.97 1.09
N SER A 103 10.25 4.97 1.24
CA SER A 103 10.15 3.73 0.48
C SER A 103 8.82 3.01 0.72
N ALA A 104 8.33 3.01 1.96
CA ALA A 104 7.05 2.42 2.32
C ALA A 104 5.87 3.20 1.73
N LEU A 105 5.96 4.53 1.66
CA LEU A 105 4.97 5.37 0.99
C LEU A 105 4.90 5.07 -0.50
N LEU A 106 6.06 4.99 -1.18
CA LEU A 106 6.13 4.64 -2.61
C LEU A 106 5.53 3.26 -2.87
N GLY A 107 5.85 2.27 -2.02
CA GLY A 107 5.19 0.96 -2.08
C GLY A 107 3.69 1.04 -1.84
N GLY A 108 3.24 1.92 -0.94
CA GLY A 108 1.84 2.25 -0.72
C GLY A 108 1.17 2.82 -1.97
N LEU A 109 1.82 3.72 -2.69
CA LEU A 109 1.31 4.31 -3.93
C LEU A 109 1.11 3.24 -5.01
N ILE A 110 2.11 2.38 -5.23
CA ILE A 110 1.99 1.23 -6.14
C ILE A 110 0.86 0.31 -5.70
N SER A 111 0.75 0.01 -4.40
CA SER A 111 -0.33 -0.81 -3.86
C SER A 111 -1.72 -0.20 -4.12
N MET A 112 -1.86 1.12 -3.96
CA MET A 112 -3.10 1.84 -4.23
C MET A 112 -3.44 1.87 -5.72
N LEU A 113 -2.45 1.97 -6.60
CA LEU A 113 -2.67 1.84 -8.05
C LEU A 113 -3.35 0.51 -8.39
N PHE A 114 -2.88 -0.61 -7.85
CA PHE A 114 -3.51 -1.92 -8.08
C PHE A 114 -4.90 -2.04 -7.45
N ALA A 115 -5.14 -1.41 -6.30
CA ALA A 115 -6.48 -1.34 -5.73
C ALA A 115 -7.44 -0.57 -6.63
N MET A 116 -6.99 0.54 -7.21
CA MET A 116 -7.77 1.34 -8.15
C MET A 116 -8.04 0.56 -9.43
N LEU A 117 -7.02 -0.05 -10.05
CA LEU A 117 -7.18 -0.85 -11.27
C LEU A 117 -8.15 -2.03 -11.06
N GLY A 118 -7.97 -2.77 -9.95
CA GLY A 118 -8.88 -3.84 -9.60
C GLY A 118 -10.32 -3.35 -9.38
N GLY A 119 -10.49 -2.19 -8.74
CA GLY A 119 -11.80 -1.60 -8.54
C GLY A 119 -12.46 -1.15 -9.84
N LEU A 120 -11.70 -0.56 -10.76
CA LEU A 120 -12.21 -0.15 -12.07
C LEU A 120 -12.69 -1.34 -12.92
N ILE A 121 -11.99 -2.48 -12.80
CA ILE A 121 -12.44 -3.75 -13.39
C ILE A 121 -13.73 -4.21 -12.71
N CYS A 122 -13.80 -4.21 -11.38
CA CYS A 122 -15.04 -4.57 -10.66
C CYS A 122 -16.24 -3.71 -11.07
N ALA A 123 -16.01 -2.42 -11.35
CA ALA A 123 -17.02 -1.49 -11.84
C ALA A 123 -17.38 -1.69 -13.34
N GLY A 124 -16.65 -2.54 -14.07
CA GLY A 124 -16.85 -2.74 -15.50
C GLY A 124 -16.41 -1.54 -16.37
N THR A 125 -15.62 -0.63 -15.80
CA THR A 125 -15.11 0.56 -16.50
C THR A 125 -13.78 0.31 -17.22
N LEU A 126 -13.05 -0.72 -16.82
CA LEU A 126 -11.82 -1.18 -17.46
C LEU A 126 -12.05 -2.58 -18.03
N GLU A 127 -12.09 -2.68 -19.35
CA GLU A 127 -12.18 -3.96 -20.07
C GLU A 127 -10.83 -4.67 -20.09
N ILE A 128 -10.84 -6.00 -19.98
CA ILE A 128 -9.64 -6.87 -20.00
C ILE A 128 -9.78 -7.88 -21.13
#